data_AF-A0A4Q4SKD3-F1
#
_entry.id   AF-A0A4Q4SKD3-F1
#
_cell.length_a   1.000
_cell.length_b   1.000
_cell.length_c   1.000
_cell.angle_alpha   90.00
_cell.angle_beta   90.00
_cell.angle_gamma   90.00
#
_symmetry.space_group_name_H-M   'P 1'
#
loop_
_entity.id
_entity.type
_entity.pdbx_description
1 polymer ?
#
loop_
_entity_poly.entity_id
_entity_poly.type
_entity_poly.pdbx_seq_one_letter_code
_entity_poly.pdbx_strand_id
1 'polypeptide(L)'
;MAFPSDFSEDQIVSFLEHIGLSSLLQQQRFSGNATQDLHFLQQLHVHTIAAIPYENLWLHYNPTHTNNIKPQDTFNSVITDRRGRGGYCFQVSIFFNHMLRGLGFPAYLAPVRSRHRLDGVPEGGYSGWVHLVNLVSLADGTKWALDVGFGGDGPTAPMQLVHDCPKTNLGRQEIRLWHDWIPAQLHRTDGTKLWIYQYRNGPEHAWNSFYAFAEEEAIEADFHNINWYTGSHPESSSRRSLVSL
;
A
#
# COMPACT_ATOMS: atom_id res chain seq x y z
N MET A 1 -9.64 -5.44 21.67
CA MET A 1 -10.12 -6.59 20.85
C MET A 1 -9.01 -6.94 19.89
N ALA A 2 -8.66 -8.21 19.73
CA ALA A 2 -7.65 -8.63 18.75
C ALA A 2 -8.25 -8.54 17.35
N PHE A 3 -7.52 -7.93 16.40
CA PHE A 3 -7.92 -7.91 15.00
C PHE A 3 -7.49 -9.24 14.36
N PRO A 4 -8.36 -9.92 13.58
CA PRO A 4 -7.98 -11.20 13.00
C PRO A 4 -6.73 -11.06 12.12
N SER A 5 -5.83 -12.02 12.17
CA SER A 5 -4.65 -12.08 11.31
C SER A 5 -4.40 -13.53 10.92
N ASP A 6 -3.73 -13.71 9.78
CA ASP A 6 -3.36 -15.05 9.30
C ASP A 6 -2.02 -15.48 9.90
N PHE A 7 -1.33 -14.59 10.60
CA PHE A 7 0.03 -14.80 11.10
C PHE A 7 0.05 -15.06 12.60
N SER A 8 0.87 -16.03 13.01
CA SER A 8 1.22 -16.24 14.40
C SER A 8 2.19 -15.17 14.90
N GLU A 9 2.36 -15.09 16.23
CA GLU A 9 3.35 -14.21 16.86
C GLU A 9 4.77 -14.49 16.35
N ASP A 10 5.16 -15.75 16.17
CA ASP A 10 6.48 -16.14 15.64
C ASP A 10 6.69 -15.64 14.20
N GLN A 11 5.64 -15.65 13.38
CA GLN A 11 5.68 -15.12 12.02
C GLN A 11 5.81 -13.59 12.02
N ILE A 12 5.09 -12.91 12.91
CA ILE A 12 5.21 -11.46 13.09
C ILE A 12 6.64 -11.10 13.51
N VAL A 13 7.21 -11.78 14.50
CA VAL A 13 8.62 -11.58 14.92
C VAL A 13 9.56 -11.80 13.74
N SER A 14 9.41 -12.90 13.00
CA SER A 14 10.24 -13.22 11.83
C SER A 14 10.18 -12.12 10.75
N PHE A 15 9.01 -11.53 10.54
CA PHE A 15 8.83 -10.41 9.63
C PHE A 15 9.57 -9.15 10.12
N LEU A 16 9.39 -8.78 11.40
CA LEU A 16 10.06 -7.61 11.97
C LEU A 16 11.59 -7.74 11.91
N GLU A 17 12.11 -8.94 12.15
CA GLU A 17 13.53 -9.25 11.97
C GLU A 17 13.96 -9.16 10.50
N HIS A 18 13.16 -9.71 9.58
CA HIS A 18 13.45 -9.69 8.14
C HIS A 18 13.60 -8.26 7.60
N ILE A 19 12.72 -7.34 8.02
CA ILE A 19 12.79 -5.93 7.60
C ILE A 19 13.81 -5.12 8.42
N GLY A 20 14.51 -5.74 9.37
CA GLY A 20 15.58 -5.11 10.14
C GLY A 20 15.10 -4.12 11.20
N LEU A 21 13.88 -4.27 11.72
CA LEU A 21 13.43 -3.47 12.86
C LEU A 21 14.20 -3.87 14.13
N SER A 22 14.75 -2.88 14.82
CA SER A 22 15.52 -3.12 16.05
C SER A 22 14.66 -3.76 17.14
N SER A 23 15.25 -4.63 17.97
CA SER A 23 14.55 -5.28 19.07
C SER A 23 13.90 -4.29 20.04
N LEU A 24 14.49 -3.10 20.22
CA LEU A 24 13.90 -2.02 21.01
C LEU A 24 12.58 -1.53 20.42
N LEU A 25 12.54 -1.28 19.11
CA LEU A 25 11.30 -0.89 18.43
C LEU A 25 10.28 -2.03 18.42
N GLN A 26 10.73 -3.28 18.31
CA GLN A 26 9.86 -4.45 18.42
C GLN A 26 9.20 -4.60 19.79
N GLN A 27 9.71 -3.98 20.85
CA GLN A 27 9.07 -3.93 22.17
C GLN A 27 8.04 -2.80 22.28
N GLN A 28 8.04 -1.86 21.35
CA GLN A 28 7.13 -0.70 21.29
C GLN A 28 5.98 -0.93 20.30
N ARG A 29 5.55 -2.19 20.14
CA ARG A 29 4.35 -2.53 19.35
C ARG A 29 3.11 -1.85 19.93
N PHE A 30 2.05 -1.82 19.13
CA PHE A 30 0.79 -1.12 19.40
C PHE A 30 0.46 -1.00 20.90
N SER A 31 0.68 0.21 21.40
CA SER A 31 0.65 0.56 22.82
C SER A 31 -0.66 1.25 23.22
N GLY A 32 -1.43 1.72 22.23
CA GLY A 32 -2.57 2.59 22.42
C GLY A 32 -2.19 4.06 22.63
N ASN A 33 -0.89 4.38 22.68
CA ASN A 33 -0.41 5.76 22.67
C ASN A 33 -0.18 6.21 21.22
N ALA A 34 -1.03 7.12 20.74
CA ALA A 34 -1.01 7.55 19.34
C ALA A 34 0.36 8.07 18.85
N THR A 35 1.15 8.72 19.71
CA THR A 35 2.49 9.22 19.33
C THR A 35 3.48 8.08 19.15
N GLN A 36 3.50 7.12 20.07
CA GLN A 36 4.37 5.94 19.98
C GLN A 36 3.94 5.03 18.84
N ASP A 37 2.64 4.84 18.67
CA ASP A 37 2.04 4.02 17.63
C ASP A 37 2.33 4.60 16.23
N LEU A 38 2.22 5.93 16.06
CA LEU A 38 2.61 6.59 14.81
C LEU A 38 4.11 6.43 14.53
N HIS A 39 4.96 6.61 15.54
CA HIS A 39 6.40 6.41 15.37
C HIS A 39 6.70 4.98 14.92
N PHE A 40 6.07 3.99 15.55
CA PHE A 40 6.21 2.59 15.16
C PHE A 40 5.71 2.34 13.74
N LEU A 41 4.55 2.87 13.33
CA LEU A 41 4.04 2.76 11.96
C LEU A 41 4.98 3.39 10.92
N GLN A 42 5.61 4.52 11.25
CA GLN A 42 6.61 5.15 10.37
C GLN A 42 7.82 4.25 10.16
N GLN A 43 8.35 3.67 11.24
CA GLN A 43 9.47 2.73 11.16
C GLN A 43 9.07 1.46 10.40
N LEU A 44 7.89 0.91 10.69
CA LEU A 44 7.35 -0.26 10.02
C LEU A 44 7.21 -0.05 8.51
N HIS A 45 6.65 1.10 8.09
CA HIS A 45 6.47 1.46 6.68
C HIS A 45 7.82 1.57 5.97
N VAL A 46 8.75 2.39 6.47
CA VAL A 46 10.02 2.65 5.80
C VAL A 46 10.89 1.39 5.71
N HIS A 47 10.92 0.57 6.76
CA HIS A 47 11.66 -0.69 6.75
C HIS A 47 11.02 -1.70 5.80
N THR A 48 9.69 -1.74 5.71
CA THR A 48 8.98 -2.64 4.78
C THR A 48 9.30 -2.30 3.33
N ILE A 49 9.16 -1.04 2.92
CA ILE A 49 9.42 -0.63 1.53
C ILE A 49 10.90 -0.70 1.14
N ALA A 50 11.81 -0.67 2.13
CA ALA A 50 13.25 -0.81 1.90
C ALA A 50 13.71 -2.27 1.82
N ALA A 51 13.02 -3.20 2.48
CA ALA A 51 13.42 -4.59 2.58
C ALA A 51 12.65 -5.53 1.64
N ILE A 52 11.39 -5.23 1.34
CA ILE A 52 10.52 -6.07 0.49
C ILE A 52 10.41 -5.43 -0.90
N PRO A 53 11.02 -6.02 -1.94
CA PRO A 53 10.95 -5.49 -3.30
C PRO A 53 9.52 -5.44 -3.83
N TYR A 54 9.24 -4.48 -4.70
CA TYR A 54 8.03 -4.55 -5.52
C TYR A 54 8.37 -5.30 -6.81
N GLU A 55 7.67 -6.39 -7.11
CA GLU A 55 7.94 -7.17 -8.32
C GLU A 55 6.73 -7.96 -8.81
N ASN A 56 6.61 -8.15 -10.13
CA ASN A 56 5.57 -9.01 -10.72
C ASN A 56 6.15 -10.22 -11.48
N LEU A 57 7.35 -10.67 -11.14
CA LEU A 57 8.06 -11.79 -11.77
C LEU A 57 7.23 -13.07 -11.71
N TRP A 58 6.54 -13.32 -10.59
CA TRP A 58 5.71 -14.51 -10.42
C TRP A 58 4.63 -14.61 -11.51
N LEU A 59 4.01 -13.48 -11.85
CA LEU A 59 2.96 -13.40 -12.87
C LEU A 59 3.48 -13.78 -14.27
N HIS A 60 4.74 -13.45 -14.54
CA HIS A 60 5.37 -13.64 -15.85
C HIS A 60 6.08 -14.98 -16.00
N TYR A 61 6.57 -15.57 -14.92
CA TYR A 61 7.46 -16.74 -14.99
C TYR A 61 6.94 -18.00 -14.28
N ASN A 62 5.85 -17.93 -13.51
CA ASN A 62 5.25 -19.15 -13.02
C ASN A 62 4.47 -19.88 -14.16
N PRO A 63 4.34 -21.21 -14.11
CA PRO A 63 3.66 -21.96 -15.18
C PRO A 63 2.19 -21.60 -15.40
N THR A 64 1.49 -21.10 -14.37
CA THR A 64 0.05 -20.79 -14.44
C THR A 64 -0.24 -19.38 -14.90
N HIS A 65 0.78 -18.50 -14.94
CA HIS A 65 0.68 -17.06 -15.12
C HIS A 65 -0.38 -16.39 -14.24
N THR A 66 -0.52 -16.85 -12.99
CA THR A 66 -1.49 -16.33 -12.02
C THR A 66 -0.82 -15.89 -10.73
N ASN A 67 -1.31 -14.81 -10.13
CA ASN A 67 -0.85 -14.37 -8.82
C ASN A 67 -1.76 -14.89 -7.72
N ASN A 68 -1.16 -15.67 -6.81
CA ASN A 68 -1.79 -16.02 -5.55
C ASN A 68 -1.54 -14.89 -4.54
N ILE A 69 -2.60 -14.45 -3.89
CA ILE A 69 -2.61 -13.32 -2.95
C ILE A 69 -2.85 -13.77 -1.50
N LYS A 70 -2.79 -15.08 -1.23
CA LYS A 70 -2.86 -15.60 0.13
C LYS A 70 -1.71 -15.06 0.99
N PRO A 71 -1.98 -14.54 2.20
CA PRO A 71 -0.93 -13.97 3.06
C PRO A 71 0.22 -14.94 3.35
N GLN A 72 -0.12 -16.21 3.65
CA GLN A 72 0.88 -17.24 3.99
C GLN A 72 1.82 -17.59 2.83
N ASP A 73 1.34 -17.55 1.59
CA ASP A 73 2.20 -17.81 0.44
C ASP A 73 3.17 -16.64 0.21
N THR A 74 2.73 -15.41 0.46
CA THR A 74 3.60 -14.23 0.43
C THR A 74 4.63 -14.27 1.56
N PHE A 75 4.24 -14.70 2.76
CA PHE A 75 5.17 -14.90 3.86
C PHE A 75 6.27 -15.91 3.49
N ASN A 76 5.90 -17.04 2.90
CA ASN A 76 6.87 -18.05 2.48
C ASN A 76 7.83 -17.50 1.42
N SER A 77 7.32 -16.83 0.39
CA SER A 77 8.16 -16.33 -0.70
C SER A 77 9.10 -15.20 -0.26
N VAL A 78 8.61 -14.27 0.57
CA VAL A 78 9.37 -13.08 1.00
C VAL A 78 10.33 -13.42 2.14
N ILE A 79 9.86 -14.16 3.15
CA ILE A 79 10.58 -14.34 4.42
C ILE A 79 11.24 -15.72 4.50
N THR A 80 10.46 -16.79 4.36
CA THR A 80 10.93 -18.16 4.62
C THR A 80 11.97 -18.63 3.60
N ASP A 81 11.69 -18.43 2.31
CA ASP A 81 12.51 -18.96 1.21
C ASP A 81 13.86 -18.25 1.07
N ARG A 82 14.00 -17.03 1.62
CA ARG A 82 15.23 -16.20 1.58
C ARG A 82 15.80 -16.00 0.17
N ARG A 83 14.93 -15.88 -0.83
CA ARG A 83 15.30 -15.70 -2.25
C ARG A 83 15.36 -14.23 -2.69
N GLY A 84 15.19 -13.28 -1.77
CA GLY A 84 15.07 -11.85 -2.09
C GLY A 84 13.85 -11.55 -2.97
N ARG A 85 12.78 -12.34 -2.82
CA ARG A 85 11.53 -12.16 -3.57
C ARG A 85 10.64 -11.17 -2.84
N GLY A 86 9.88 -10.43 -3.63
CA GLY A 86 8.88 -9.50 -3.16
C GLY A 86 7.50 -9.94 -3.56
N GLY A 87 6.68 -8.98 -3.94
CA GLY A 87 5.42 -9.22 -4.60
C GLY A 87 4.92 -7.96 -5.29
N TYR A 88 3.91 -8.12 -6.13
CA TYR A 88 3.20 -6.97 -6.69
C TYR A 88 2.16 -6.46 -5.69
N CYS A 89 1.46 -5.39 -6.06
CA CYS A 89 0.63 -4.60 -5.16
C CYS A 89 -0.28 -5.40 -4.22
N PHE A 90 -1.03 -6.39 -4.72
CA PHE A 90 -1.98 -7.15 -3.88
C PHE A 90 -1.26 -8.02 -2.85
N GLN A 91 -0.22 -8.76 -3.27
CA GLN A 91 0.54 -9.62 -2.36
C GLN A 91 1.11 -8.81 -1.19
N VAL A 92 1.81 -7.71 -1.50
CA VAL A 92 2.47 -6.89 -0.48
C VAL A 92 1.44 -6.17 0.40
N SER A 93 0.39 -5.59 -0.19
CA SER A 93 -0.60 -4.82 0.58
C SER A 93 -1.43 -5.69 1.52
N ILE A 94 -1.86 -6.88 1.06
CA ILE A 94 -2.63 -7.84 1.86
C ILE A 94 -1.73 -8.43 2.96
N PHE A 95 -0.52 -8.88 2.60
CA PHE A 95 0.46 -9.35 3.57
C PHE A 95 0.70 -8.32 4.69
N PHE A 96 0.94 -7.06 4.31
CA PHE A 96 1.16 -5.98 5.26
C PHE A 96 -0.07 -5.69 6.13
N ASN A 97 -1.28 -5.80 5.56
CA ASN A 97 -2.52 -5.65 6.33
C ASN A 97 -2.63 -6.67 7.47
N HIS A 98 -2.36 -7.95 7.18
CA HIS A 98 -2.37 -9.00 8.20
C HIS A 98 -1.26 -8.79 9.23
N MET A 99 -0.08 -8.27 8.84
CA MET A 99 0.96 -7.88 9.79
C MET A 99 0.51 -6.74 10.71
N LEU A 100 -0.08 -5.67 10.17
CA LEU A 100 -0.63 -4.57 10.96
C LEU A 100 -1.67 -5.05 11.97
N ARG A 101 -2.61 -5.91 11.54
CA ARG A 101 -3.67 -6.46 12.39
C ARG A 101 -3.11 -7.39 13.46
N GLY A 102 -2.13 -8.23 13.11
CA GLY A 102 -1.41 -9.09 14.06
C GLY A 102 -0.64 -8.30 15.11
N LEU A 103 -0.10 -7.13 14.72
CA LEU A 103 0.55 -6.18 15.63
C LEU A 103 -0.44 -5.38 16.49
N GLY A 104 -1.75 -5.56 16.31
CA GLY A 104 -2.80 -4.94 17.12
C GLY A 104 -3.41 -3.66 16.53
N PHE A 105 -2.95 -3.20 15.36
CA PHE A 105 -3.51 -2.01 14.74
C PHE A 105 -4.91 -2.27 14.13
N PRO A 106 -5.86 -1.33 14.28
CA PRO A 106 -7.15 -1.37 13.59
C PRO A 106 -6.95 -1.02 12.12
N ALA A 107 -6.45 -1.97 11.34
CA ALA A 107 -6.14 -1.80 9.92
C ALA A 107 -7.14 -2.51 9.02
N TYR A 108 -7.49 -1.87 7.91
CA TYR A 108 -8.29 -2.47 6.84
C TYR A 108 -7.78 -2.00 5.47
N LEU A 109 -8.23 -2.65 4.40
CA LEU A 109 -7.83 -2.33 3.03
C LEU A 109 -8.91 -1.48 2.35
N ALA A 110 -8.49 -0.52 1.53
CA ALA A 110 -9.37 0.24 0.66
C ALA A 110 -8.95 0.07 -0.81
N PRO A 111 -9.90 0.02 -1.76
CA PRO A 111 -9.58 -0.12 -3.16
C PRO A 111 -9.06 1.20 -3.73
N VAL A 112 -8.13 1.10 -4.68
CA VAL A 112 -7.43 2.25 -5.27
C VAL A 112 -7.62 2.27 -6.80
N ARG A 113 -7.99 3.44 -7.33
CA ARG A 113 -7.97 3.76 -8.76
C ARG A 113 -6.65 4.37 -9.12
N SER A 114 -5.94 3.79 -10.08
CA SER A 114 -4.63 4.29 -10.52
C SER A 114 -4.73 4.95 -11.90
N ARG A 115 -3.81 5.89 -12.17
CA ARG A 115 -3.60 6.43 -13.51
C ARG A 115 -2.46 5.66 -14.20
N HIS A 116 -2.59 5.51 -15.53
CA HIS A 116 -1.50 4.93 -16.33
C HIS A 116 -0.27 5.82 -16.24
N ARG A 117 0.93 5.22 -16.27
CA ARG A 117 2.20 5.95 -16.28
C ARG A 117 2.89 5.76 -17.62
N LEU A 118 3.25 6.85 -18.28
CA LEU A 118 4.15 6.84 -19.42
C LEU A 118 5.49 7.41 -18.95
N ASP A 119 6.56 6.63 -19.06
CA ASP A 119 7.91 7.01 -18.59
C ASP A 119 7.93 7.53 -17.13
N GLY A 120 7.13 6.89 -16.26
CA GLY A 120 6.99 7.25 -14.84
C GLY A 120 6.02 8.40 -14.57
N VAL A 121 5.52 9.10 -15.58
CA VAL A 121 4.61 10.24 -15.43
C VAL A 121 3.15 9.79 -15.57
N PRO A 122 2.26 10.10 -14.61
CA PRO A 122 0.84 9.80 -14.71
C PRO A 122 0.13 10.60 -15.82
N GLU A 123 -0.54 9.88 -16.71
CA GLU A 123 -1.28 10.41 -17.86
C GLU A 123 -2.72 9.87 -17.93
N GLY A 124 -3.57 10.56 -18.69
CA GLY A 124 -4.96 10.16 -18.91
C GLY A 124 -5.83 10.19 -17.65
N GLY A 125 -6.97 9.50 -17.71
CA GLY A 125 -7.93 9.37 -16.62
C GLY A 125 -7.56 8.27 -15.61
N TYR A 126 -8.33 8.21 -14.52
CA TYR A 126 -8.24 7.13 -13.55
C TYR A 126 -8.88 5.86 -14.10
N SER A 127 -8.21 4.72 -13.90
CA SER A 127 -8.74 3.40 -14.23
C SER A 127 -9.76 2.91 -13.19
N GLY A 128 -10.18 1.64 -13.33
CA GLY A 128 -10.96 0.95 -12.31
C GLY A 128 -10.18 0.77 -11.00
N TRP A 129 -10.79 0.05 -10.06
CA TRP A 129 -10.05 -0.46 -8.92
C TRP A 129 -8.99 -1.44 -9.44
N VAL A 130 -7.71 -1.19 -9.13
CA VAL A 130 -6.56 -1.99 -9.62
C VAL A 130 -5.42 -2.08 -8.60
N HIS A 131 -5.58 -1.48 -7.43
CA HIS A 131 -4.60 -1.45 -6.34
C HIS A 131 -5.32 -1.40 -4.98
N LEU A 132 -4.58 -1.56 -3.89
CA LEU A 132 -5.09 -1.52 -2.52
C LEU A 132 -4.19 -0.64 -1.64
N VAL A 133 -4.78 0.06 -0.68
CA VAL A 133 -4.05 0.81 0.35
C VAL A 133 -4.51 0.38 1.74
N ASN A 134 -3.59 0.34 2.70
CA ASN A 134 -3.93 0.09 4.09
C ASN A 134 -4.37 1.38 4.78
N LEU A 135 -5.49 1.35 5.50
CA LEU A 135 -5.97 2.44 6.33
C LEU A 135 -5.91 2.03 7.80
N VAL A 136 -5.33 2.87 8.65
CA VAL A 136 -5.18 2.66 10.09
C VAL A 136 -5.72 3.86 10.86
N SER A 137 -6.50 3.59 11.91
CA SER A 137 -6.94 4.60 12.87
C SER A 137 -6.11 4.53 14.16
N LEU A 138 -5.70 5.68 14.69
CA LEU A 138 -5.00 5.76 15.99
C LEU A 138 -5.94 6.19 17.10
N ALA A 139 -5.49 6.03 18.36
CA ALA A 139 -6.29 6.29 19.55
C ALA A 139 -6.72 7.76 19.72
N ASP A 140 -6.03 8.69 19.06
CA ASP A 140 -6.38 10.12 19.02
C ASP A 140 -7.43 10.46 17.94
N GLY A 141 -7.95 9.46 17.23
CA GLY A 141 -8.93 9.63 16.16
C GLY A 141 -8.31 9.97 14.79
N THR A 142 -6.99 10.09 14.69
CA THR A 142 -6.34 10.32 13.39
C THR A 142 -6.37 9.06 12.53
N LYS A 143 -6.44 9.26 11.20
CA LYS A 143 -6.49 8.20 10.21
C LYS A 143 -5.34 8.33 9.22
N TRP A 144 -4.71 7.22 8.88
CA TRP A 144 -3.47 7.17 8.12
C TRP A 144 -3.56 6.15 7.00
N ALA A 145 -3.11 6.53 5.81
CA ALA A 145 -2.89 5.64 4.68
C ALA A 145 -1.44 5.15 4.68
N LEU A 146 -1.27 3.83 4.55
CA LEU A 146 0.01 3.15 4.40
C LEU A 146 -0.01 2.38 3.09
N ASP A 147 0.71 2.89 2.10
CA ASP A 147 0.88 2.22 0.81
C ASP A 147 2.31 1.70 0.67
N VAL A 148 2.48 0.41 0.98
CA VAL A 148 3.74 -0.33 0.81
C VAL A 148 3.79 -1.10 -0.51
N GLY A 149 2.73 -1.03 -1.32
CA GLY A 149 2.54 -1.86 -2.51
C GLY A 149 2.51 -1.08 -3.83
N PHE A 150 2.69 0.24 -3.81
CA PHE A 150 2.62 1.08 -5.02
C PHE A 150 3.88 1.05 -5.90
N GLY A 151 5.02 0.65 -5.35
CA GLY A 151 6.34 0.71 -6.01
C GLY A 151 7.01 2.08 -5.89
N GLY A 152 7.89 2.40 -6.84
CA GLY A 152 8.94 3.42 -6.70
C GLY A 152 8.51 4.89 -6.49
N ASP A 153 7.27 5.25 -6.83
CA ASP A 153 6.72 6.60 -6.60
C ASP A 153 5.73 6.65 -5.41
N GLY A 154 5.72 5.60 -4.60
CA GLY A 154 4.89 5.52 -3.41
C GLY A 154 5.31 6.50 -2.32
N PRO A 155 4.43 6.74 -1.34
CA PRO A 155 4.79 7.50 -0.15
C PRO A 155 5.87 6.74 0.65
N THR A 156 6.90 7.45 1.12
CA THR A 156 8.00 6.86 1.91
C THR A 156 7.67 6.74 3.40
N ALA A 157 6.52 7.27 3.82
CA ALA A 157 6.01 7.22 5.18
C ALA A 157 4.46 7.22 5.19
N PRO A 158 3.81 6.82 6.30
CA PRO A 158 2.37 6.92 6.45
C PRO A 158 1.84 8.34 6.17
N MET A 159 0.76 8.42 5.39
CA MET A 159 0.11 9.66 5.02
C MET A 159 -1.15 9.87 5.83
N GLN A 160 -1.17 10.88 6.69
CA GLN A 160 -2.39 11.25 7.41
C GLN A 160 -3.45 11.70 6.42
N LEU A 161 -4.71 11.27 6.62
CA LEU A 161 -5.85 11.68 5.80
C LEU A 161 -6.25 13.13 6.13
N VAL A 162 -5.43 14.07 5.67
CA VAL A 162 -5.61 15.52 5.80
C VAL A 162 -5.52 16.13 4.41
N HIS A 163 -6.54 16.92 4.06
CA HIS A 163 -6.58 17.63 2.79
C HIS A 163 -5.46 18.67 2.72
N ASP A 164 -4.68 18.62 1.64
CA ASP A 164 -3.65 19.59 1.29
C ASP A 164 -2.62 19.82 2.40
N CYS A 165 -1.98 18.73 2.83
CA CYS A 165 -0.80 18.75 3.68
C CYS A 165 0.44 18.26 2.90
N PRO A 166 1.11 19.13 2.11
CA PRO A 166 2.33 18.78 1.40
C PRO A 166 3.46 18.35 2.34
N LYS A 167 4.20 17.30 1.95
CA LYS A 167 5.37 16.80 2.65
C LYS A 167 6.45 16.42 1.64
N THR A 168 7.71 16.53 2.04
CA THR A 168 8.83 15.98 1.26
C THR A 168 8.77 14.46 1.28
N ASN A 169 8.85 13.83 0.11
CA ASN A 169 8.89 12.38 -0.04
C ASN A 169 10.34 11.86 -0.15
N LEU A 170 10.94 11.99 -1.34
CA LEU A 170 12.33 11.66 -1.59
C LEU A 170 12.96 12.72 -2.50
N GLY A 171 14.15 13.21 -2.11
CA GLY A 171 14.83 14.28 -2.85
C GLY A 171 13.99 15.56 -2.92
N ARG A 172 13.74 16.05 -4.14
CA ARG A 172 12.91 17.24 -4.41
C ARG A 172 11.42 16.93 -4.52
N GLN A 173 11.02 15.66 -4.48
CA GLN A 173 9.63 15.29 -4.64
C GLN A 173 8.83 15.68 -3.40
N GLU A 174 7.73 16.39 -3.62
CA GLU A 174 6.71 16.66 -2.62
C GLU A 174 5.46 15.84 -2.93
N ILE A 175 4.79 15.35 -1.90
CA ILE A 175 3.56 14.57 -1.98
C ILE A 175 2.48 15.17 -1.10
N ARG A 176 1.22 14.95 -1.45
CA ARG A 176 0.06 15.33 -0.63
C ARG A 176 -1.12 14.41 -0.88
N LEU A 177 -2.08 14.46 0.03
CA LEU A 177 -3.42 13.97 -0.21
C LEU A 177 -4.35 15.15 -0.51
N TRP A 178 -5.08 15.07 -1.63
CA TRP A 178 -6.10 16.03 -2.02
C TRP A 178 -7.47 15.37 -1.92
N HIS A 179 -8.34 15.87 -1.03
CA HIS A 179 -9.66 15.29 -0.80
C HIS A 179 -10.71 15.93 -1.71
N ASP A 180 -11.04 15.28 -2.82
CA ASP A 180 -11.89 15.85 -3.88
C ASP A 180 -12.44 14.76 -4.81
N TRP A 181 -13.27 15.13 -5.78
CA TRP A 181 -13.77 14.23 -6.81
C TRP A 181 -12.77 14.09 -7.97
N ILE A 182 -12.64 12.89 -8.51
CA ILE A 182 -11.92 12.68 -9.78
C ILE A 182 -12.81 13.08 -10.98
N PRO A 183 -12.23 13.47 -12.13
CA PRO A 183 -12.98 14.05 -13.24
C PRO A 183 -14.18 13.22 -13.73
N ALA A 184 -14.04 11.89 -13.77
CA ALA A 184 -15.06 10.96 -14.26
C ALA A 184 -16.26 10.76 -13.30
N GLN A 185 -16.21 11.27 -12.07
CA GLN A 185 -17.33 11.15 -11.12
C GLN A 185 -18.48 12.08 -11.50
N LEU A 186 -19.66 11.49 -11.76
CA LEU A 186 -20.91 12.22 -12.01
C LEU A 186 -21.66 12.55 -10.72
N HIS A 187 -21.66 11.63 -9.75
CA HIS A 187 -22.31 11.83 -8.45
C HIS A 187 -21.32 12.48 -7.48
N ARG A 188 -21.36 13.82 -7.39
CA ARG A 188 -20.44 14.63 -6.57
C ARG A 188 -21.13 15.18 -5.32
N THR A 189 -20.98 14.46 -4.22
CA THR A 189 -21.40 14.88 -2.88
C THR A 189 -20.19 14.79 -1.94
N ASP A 190 -20.23 15.43 -0.78
CA ASP A 190 -19.09 15.36 0.16
C ASP A 190 -18.73 13.93 0.55
N GLY A 191 -19.72 13.03 0.63
CA GLY A 191 -19.51 11.60 0.92
C GLY A 191 -18.98 10.78 -0.25
N THR A 192 -18.84 11.36 -1.45
CA THR A 192 -18.25 10.67 -2.62
C THR A 192 -16.89 11.19 -3.00
N LYS A 193 -16.29 12.07 -2.19
CA LYS A 193 -14.91 12.50 -2.38
C LYS A 193 -13.96 11.32 -2.21
N LEU A 194 -12.84 11.39 -2.91
CA LEU A 194 -11.75 10.43 -2.81
C LEU A 194 -10.52 11.14 -2.27
N TRP A 195 -9.65 10.38 -1.62
CA TRP A 195 -8.30 10.83 -1.30
C TRP A 195 -7.42 10.63 -2.51
N ILE A 196 -6.96 11.73 -3.12
CA ILE A 196 -6.13 11.73 -4.31
C ILE A 196 -4.67 11.92 -3.90
N TYR A 197 -3.84 10.91 -4.13
CA TYR A 197 -2.39 10.99 -3.91
C TYR A 197 -1.74 11.75 -5.06
N GLN A 198 -1.20 12.92 -4.73
CA GLN A 198 -0.56 13.83 -5.67
C GLN A 198 0.92 13.98 -5.36
N TYR A 199 1.68 14.27 -6.40
CA TYR A 199 3.10 14.57 -6.32
C TYR A 199 3.44 15.80 -7.18
N ARG A 200 4.59 16.41 -6.88
CA ARG A 200 5.32 17.32 -7.77
C ARG A 200 6.81 17.22 -7.51
N ASN A 201 7.63 17.42 -8.52
CA ASN A 201 9.10 17.31 -8.42
C ASN A 201 9.76 18.67 -8.13
N GLY A 202 9.26 19.37 -7.11
CA GLY A 202 9.68 20.72 -6.74
C GLY A 202 8.50 21.70 -6.72
N PRO A 203 8.57 22.75 -5.88
CA PRO A 203 7.46 23.70 -5.69
C PRO A 203 7.08 24.51 -6.93
N GLU A 204 7.99 24.61 -7.89
CA GLU A 204 7.80 25.25 -9.20
C GLU A 204 6.93 24.44 -10.17
N HIS A 205 6.77 23.15 -9.92
CA HIS A 205 5.98 22.26 -10.78
C HIS A 205 4.53 22.17 -10.32
N ALA A 206 3.63 21.98 -11.29
CA ALA A 206 2.23 21.70 -11.00
C ALA A 206 2.09 20.33 -10.33
N TRP A 207 1.11 20.22 -9.44
CA TRP A 207 0.70 18.93 -8.88
C TRP A 207 0.14 18.02 -9.98
N ASN A 208 0.57 16.76 -9.97
CA ASN A 208 0.00 15.70 -10.77
C ASN A 208 -0.44 14.55 -9.84
N SER A 209 -1.38 13.73 -10.29
CA SER A 209 -2.01 12.70 -9.45
C SER A 209 -1.59 11.30 -9.89
N PHE A 210 -1.21 10.45 -8.95
CA PHE A 210 -0.90 9.05 -9.22
C PHE A 210 -2.15 8.17 -9.11
N TYR A 211 -2.86 8.25 -7.99
CA TYR A 211 -4.02 7.42 -7.70
C TYR A 211 -5.02 8.13 -6.81
N ALA A 212 -6.21 7.54 -6.68
CA ALA A 212 -7.28 7.99 -5.79
C ALA A 212 -7.90 6.78 -5.10
N PHE A 213 -8.22 6.91 -3.82
CA PHE A 213 -8.82 5.85 -3.03
C PHE A 213 -9.99 6.36 -2.20
N ALA A 214 -10.88 5.43 -1.91
CA ALA A 214 -12.05 5.65 -1.08
C ALA A 214 -11.72 5.24 0.37
N GLU A 215 -12.57 5.60 1.33
CA GLU A 215 -12.39 5.13 2.72
C GLU A 215 -13.15 3.83 2.99
N GLU A 216 -13.96 3.38 2.05
CA GLU A 216 -14.73 2.15 2.09
C GLU A 216 -13.80 0.92 2.14
N GLU A 217 -14.15 0.01 3.04
CA GLU A 217 -13.43 -1.24 3.21
C GLU A 217 -13.61 -2.15 1.98
N ALA A 218 -12.50 -2.62 1.44
CA ALA A 218 -12.45 -3.75 0.52
C ALA A 218 -12.27 -5.03 1.33
N ILE A 219 -13.22 -5.95 1.18
CA ILE A 219 -13.14 -7.28 1.78
C ILE A 219 -12.42 -8.25 0.85
N GLU A 220 -12.16 -9.46 1.33
CA GLU A 220 -11.43 -10.49 0.58
C GLU A 220 -12.01 -10.80 -0.80
N ALA A 221 -13.34 -10.89 -0.88
CA ALA A 221 -14.02 -11.08 -2.16
C ALA A 221 -13.72 -9.95 -3.17
N ASP A 222 -13.61 -8.70 -2.72
CA ASP A 222 -13.34 -7.55 -3.58
C ASP A 222 -11.95 -7.64 -4.18
N PHE A 223 -10.94 -7.87 -3.33
CA PHE A 223 -9.57 -7.91 -3.84
C PHE A 223 -9.24 -9.16 -4.64
N HIS A 224 -10.01 -10.26 -4.51
CA HIS A 224 -9.95 -11.36 -5.48
C HIS A 224 -10.43 -10.95 -6.88
N ASN A 225 -11.54 -10.22 -6.98
CA ASN A 225 -12.05 -9.72 -8.26
C ASN A 225 -11.07 -8.74 -8.90
N ILE A 226 -10.55 -7.81 -8.11
CA ILE A 226 -9.60 -6.80 -8.57
C ILE A 226 -8.27 -7.46 -8.99
N ASN A 227 -7.78 -8.43 -8.22
CA ASN A 227 -6.60 -9.23 -8.59
C ASN A 227 -6.82 -9.93 -9.92
N TRP A 228 -7.95 -10.58 -10.14
CA TRP A 228 -8.21 -11.30 -11.40
C TRP A 228 -8.05 -10.39 -12.63
N TYR A 229 -8.61 -9.18 -12.59
CA TYR A 229 -8.37 -8.21 -13.67
C TYR A 229 -6.89 -7.85 -13.78
N THR A 230 -6.26 -7.47 -12.67
CA THR A 230 -4.87 -6.97 -12.65
C THR A 230 -3.85 -8.04 -13.04
N GLY A 231 -4.06 -9.30 -12.67
CA GLY A 231 -3.18 -10.41 -13.00
C GLY A 231 -3.46 -11.04 -14.36
N SER A 232 -4.72 -11.11 -14.79
CA SER A 232 -5.10 -11.98 -15.92
C SER A 232 -5.63 -11.24 -17.14
N HIS A 233 -6.14 -10.02 -17.00
CA HIS A 233 -6.73 -9.32 -18.15
C HIS A 233 -5.66 -8.87 -19.16
N PRO A 234 -5.85 -9.06 -20.48
CA PRO A 234 -4.88 -8.66 -21.51
C PRO A 234 -4.57 -7.17 -21.55
N GLU A 235 -5.42 -6.33 -20.95
CA GLU A 235 -5.23 -4.87 -20.85
C GLU A 235 -4.53 -4.42 -19.57
N SER A 236 -4.30 -5.31 -18.61
CA SER A 236 -3.59 -4.95 -17.39
C SER A 236 -2.12 -4.64 -17.70
N SER A 237 -1.64 -3.48 -17.25
CA SER A 237 -0.22 -3.12 -17.31
C SER A 237 0.66 -4.14 -16.59
N SER A 238 0.22 -4.69 -15.45
CA SER A 238 0.97 -5.73 -14.73
C SER A 238 1.15 -7.00 -15.56
N ARG A 239 0.22 -7.31 -16.47
CA ARG A 239 0.30 -8.46 -17.37
C ARG A 239 1.15 -8.19 -18.62
N ARG A 240 1.25 -6.93 -19.05
CA ARG A 240 2.01 -6.54 -20.26
C ARG A 240 3.47 -6.21 -19.98
N SER A 241 3.76 -5.72 -18.78
CA SER A 241 5.06 -5.18 -18.43
C SER A 241 5.64 -5.90 -17.23
N LEU A 242 6.92 -6.24 -17.32
CA LEU A 242 7.68 -6.73 -16.19
C LEU A 242 8.23 -5.55 -15.39
N VAL A 243 8.03 -5.59 -14.09
CA VAL A 243 8.47 -4.56 -13.14
C VAL A 243 9.13 -5.24 -11.95
N SER A 244 10.30 -4.74 -11.57
CA SER A 244 11.02 -5.10 -10.35
C SER A 244 11.73 -3.85 -9.86
N LEU A 245 11.45 -3.42 -8.63
CA LEU A 245 11.96 -2.21 -8.00
C LEU A 245 12.55 -2.54 -6.63
#